data_AF-A0A396NEE4-F1
#
_entry.id   AF-A0A396NEE4-F1
#
_cell.length_a   1.000
_cell.length_b   1.000
_cell.length_c   1.000
_cell.angle_alpha   90.00
_cell.angle_beta   90.00
_cell.angle_gamma   90.00
#
_symmetry.space_group_name_H-M   'P 1'
#
loop_
_entity.id
_entity.type
_entity.pdbx_description
1 polymer ?
#
loop_
_entity_poly.entity_id
_entity_poly.type
_entity_poly.pdbx_seq_one_letter_code
_entity_poly.pdbx_strand_id
1 'polypeptide(L)' 'MIAVIHRGQKFKETMEAFQQKRVEFIAQEIRNFDAETLYVFLEWIRGNGHKLDRITGMAV' A
#
# COMPACT_ATOMS: atom_id res chain seq x y z
N MET A 1 -5.12 3.49 3.67
CA MET A 1 -4.50 4.65 4.36
C MET A 1 -4.99 5.93 3.68
N ILE A 2 -5.63 6.83 4.42
CA ILE A 2 -6.10 8.13 3.92
C ILE A 2 -5.27 9.20 4.64
N ALA A 3 -4.76 10.19 3.89
CA ALA A 3 -4.13 11.36 4.47
C ALA A 3 -4.45 12.62 3.69
N VAL A 4 -4.50 13.75 4.40
CA VAL A 4 -4.66 15.09 3.84
C VAL A 4 -3.32 15.79 3.94
N ILE A 5 -2.74 16.16 2.80
CA ILE A 5 -1.42 16.82 2.74
C ILE A 5 -1.60 18.21 2.16
N HIS A 6 -1.34 19.22 2.99
CA HIS A 6 -1.41 20.62 2.58
C HIS A 6 -0.27 20.96 1.62
N ARG A 7 -0.58 21.65 0.52
CA ARG A 7 0.41 22.21 -0.44
C ARG A 7 1.10 23.47 0.09
N GLY A 8 1.82 23.34 1.20
CA GLY A 8 2.64 24.41 1.78
C GLY A 8 4.10 24.38 1.30
N GLN A 9 4.94 25.22 1.89
CA GLN A 9 6.36 25.33 1.54
C GLN A 9 7.13 23.99 1.61
N LYS A 10 6.75 23.09 2.51
CA LYS A 10 7.35 21.75 2.69
C LYS A 10 6.58 20.61 2.02
N PHE A 11 5.73 20.91 1.04
CA PHE A 11 4.85 19.92 0.42
C PHE A 11 5.62 18.72 -0.14
N LYS A 12 6.71 18.96 -0.88
CA LYS A 12 7.50 17.90 -1.50
C LYS A 12 8.09 16.94 -0.46
N GLU A 13 8.75 17.47 0.55
CA GLU A 13 9.32 16.69 1.67
C GLU A 13 8.25 15.88 2.41
N THR A 14 7.09 16.50 2.66
CA THR A 14 5.97 15.84 3.34
C THR A 14 5.38 14.72 2.49
N MET A 15 5.25 14.95 1.18
CA MET A 15 4.79 13.93 0.23
C MET A 15 5.76 12.75 0.16
N GLU A 16 7.07 13.01 0.09
CA GLU A 16 8.10 11.95 0.03
C GLU A 16 8.09 11.10 1.30
N ALA A 17 8.10 11.72 2.48
CA ALA A 17 8.00 11.02 3.77
C ALA A 17 6.70 10.21 3.89
N PHE A 18 5.59 10.75 3.37
CA PHE A 18 4.32 10.04 3.33
C PHE A 18 4.37 8.81 2.43
N GLN A 19 4.94 8.93 1.22
CA GLN A 19 5.08 7.78 0.31
C GLN A 19 5.97 6.70 0.93
N GLN A 20 7.06 7.09 1.58
CA GLN A 20 7.94 6.15 2.29
C GLN A 20 7.17 5.37 3.37
N LYS A 21 6.40 6.07 4.21
CA LYS A 21 5.59 5.44 5.26
C LYS A 21 4.48 4.55 4.69
N ARG A 22 3.93 4.88 3.51
CA ARG A 22 2.98 4.01 2.80
C ARG A 22 3.62 2.70 2.38
N VAL A 23 4.82 2.74 1.81
CA VAL A 23 5.55 1.54 1.37
C VAL A 23 5.89 0.66 2.58
N GLU A 24 6.36 1.27 3.68
CA GLU A 24 6.65 0.55 4.93
C GLU A 24 5.41 -0.16 5.50
N PHE A 25 4.28 0.54 5.53
CA PHE A 25 3.00 -0.03 5.96
C PHE A 25 2.61 -1.24 5.10
N ILE A 26 2.62 -1.08 3.77
CA ILE A 26 2.25 -2.17 2.84
C ILE A 26 3.18 -3.38 3.02
N ALA A 27 4.49 -3.15 3.14
CA ALA A 27 5.46 -4.22 3.35
C ALA A 27 5.22 -4.96 4.67
N GLN A 28 4.83 -4.24 5.74
CA GLN A 28 4.50 -4.84 7.02
C GLN A 28 3.24 -5.70 6.94
N GLU A 29 2.18 -5.20 6.29
CA GLU A 29 0.94 -5.95 6.12
C GLU A 29 1.16 -7.24 5.32
N ILE A 30 1.92 -7.18 4.22
CA ILE A 30 2.24 -8.36 3.40
C ILE A 30 3.04 -9.40 4.20
N ARG A 31 3.97 -8.95 5.07
CA ARG A 31 4.74 -9.86 5.95
C ARG A 31 3.88 -10.59 6.97
N ASN A 32 2.70 -10.05 7.31
CA ASN A 32 1.78 -10.66 8.26
C ASN A 32 0.81 -11.66 7.61
N PHE A 33 0.80 -11.79 6.28
CA PHE A 33 -0.06 -12.75 5.60
C PHE A 33 0.42 -14.19 5.82
N ASP A 34 -0.53 -15.10 6.03
CA ASP A 34 -0.27 -16.52 5.85
C ASP A 34 -0.02 -16.86 4.37
N ALA A 35 0.43 -18.08 4.12
CA ALA A 35 0.82 -18.51 2.78
C ALA A 35 -0.35 -18.50 1.77
N GLU A 36 -1.56 -18.81 2.21
CA GLU A 36 -2.75 -18.84 1.37
C GLU A 36 -3.19 -17.42 0.99
N THR A 37 -3.27 -16.54 1.98
CA THR A 37 -3.58 -15.12 1.82
C THR A 37 -2.55 -14.44 0.92
N LEU A 38 -1.26 -14.73 1.11
CA LEU A 38 -0.19 -14.21 0.25
C LEU A 38 -0.35 -14.68 -1.20
N TYR A 39 -0.66 -15.96 -1.41
CA TYR A 39 -0.86 -16.52 -2.74
C TYR A 39 -2.03 -15.83 -3.47
N VAL A 40 -3.19 -15.74 -2.83
CA VAL A 40 -4.38 -15.07 -3.41
C VAL A 40 -4.09 -13.60 -3.71
N PHE A 41 -3.37 -12.91 -2.82
CA PHE A 41 -2.97 -11.53 -3.04
C PHE A 41 -2.07 -11.36 -4.28
N LEU A 42 -1.08 -12.24 -4.47
CA LEU A 42 -0.19 -12.20 -5.63
C LEU A 42 -0.92 -12.49 -6.94
N GLU A 43 -1.85 -13.46 -6.93
CA GLU A 43 -2.68 -13.77 -8.09
C GLU A 43 -3.60 -12.60 -8.46
N TRP A 44 -4.16 -11.92 -7.46
CA TRP A 44 -4.95 -10.71 -7.69
C TRP A 44 -4.10 -9.58 -8.31
N ILE A 45 -2.89 -9.33 -7.81
CA ILE A 45 -1.96 -8.35 -8.41
C ILE A 45 -1.65 -8.70 -9.86
N ARG A 46 -1.42 -9.98 -10.15
CA ARG A 46 -1.14 -10.48 -11.50
C ARG A 46 -2.32 -10.21 -12.43
N GLY A 47 -3.55 -10.48 -11.97
CA GLY A 47 -4.78 -10.17 -12.70
C GLY A 47 -5.02 -8.68 -12.91
N ASN A 48 -4.50 -7.83 -12.04
CA ASN A 48 -4.65 -6.37 -12.11
C ASN A 48 -3.46 -5.66 -12.80
N GLY A 49 -2.76 -6.34 -13.70
CA GLY A 49 -1.67 -5.74 -14.48
C GLY A 49 -0.45 -5.35 -13.65
N HIS A 50 -0.18 -6.08 -12.57
CA HIS A 50 0.91 -5.84 -11.63
C HIS A 50 0.83 -4.49 -10.89
N LYS A 51 -0.37 -3.96 -10.71
CA LYS A 51 -0.62 -2.69 -10.00
C LYS A 51 -1.41 -2.87 -8.73
N LEU A 52 -0.96 -2.15 -7.70
CA LEU A 52 -1.61 -2.02 -6.41
C LEU A 52 -2.26 -0.63 -6.29
N ASP A 53 -3.28 -0.39 -7.11
CA ASP A 53 -3.94 0.92 -7.19
C ASP A 53 -4.91 1.18 -6.02
N ARG A 54 -5.59 0.13 -5.54
CA ARG A 54 -6.51 0.22 -4.40
C ARG A 54 -6.54 -1.07 -3.59
N ILE A 55 -6.07 -1.00 -2.34
CA ILE A 55 -6.21 -2.06 -1.35
C ILE A 55 -7.37 -1.66 -0.42
N THR A 56 -8.54 -2.24 -0.64
CA THR A 56 -9.63 -2.26 0.35
C THR A 56 -9.59 -3.63 1.01
N GLY A 57 -9.70 -3.68 2.35
CA GLY A 57 -9.43 -4.86 3.16
C GLY A 57 -9.82 -6.17 2.48
N MET A 58 -8.87 -7.10 2.39
CA MET A 58 -9.17 -8.45 1.94
C MET A 58 -10.06 -9.07 3.01
N ALA A 59 -11.32 -9.30 2.67
CA ALA A 59 -12.25 -9.95 3.57
C ALA A 59 -11.80 -11.41 3.75
N VAL A 60 -11.63 -11.80 5.02
CA VAL A 60 -11.40 -13.18 5.47
C VAL A 60 -12.73 -13.94 5.45
#